data_AF-A0A6G0Z9F3-F1
#
_entry.id   AF-A0A6G0Z9F3-F1
#
_cell.length_a   1.000
_cell.length_b   1.000
_cell.length_c   1.000
_cell.angle_alpha   90.00
_cell.angle_beta   90.00
_cell.angle_gamma   90.00
#
_symmetry.space_group_name_H-M   'P 1'
#
loop_
_entity.id
_entity.type
_entity.pdbx_description
1 polymer ?
#
loop_
_entity_poly.entity_id
_entity_poly.type
_entity_poly.pdbx_seq_one_letter_code
_entity_poly.pdbx_strand_id
1 'polypeptide(L)'
;MVRGHVALCLATLATFVRSGAAGILEWGRSNHIEVNIPWLPFENETRCYDELGCLNITRDWYHLIYRPFNVFPLARQVIDTRFILYTRKNPLQ
;
A
#
# COMPACT_ATOMS: atom_id res chain seq x y z
N MET A 1 30.63 22.61 -50.69
CA MET A 1 30.15 21.40 -49.98
C MET A 1 30.51 21.46 -48.48
N VAL A 2 30.21 22.57 -47.79
CA VAL A 2 30.56 22.79 -46.35
C VAL A 2 29.35 23.28 -45.53
N ARG A 3 28.33 23.83 -46.20
CA ARG A 3 27.13 24.42 -45.59
C ARG A 3 26.11 23.39 -45.06
N GLY A 4 26.17 22.15 -45.57
CA GLY A 4 25.30 21.05 -45.11
C GLY A 4 25.79 20.36 -43.83
N HIS A 5 27.11 20.34 -43.59
CA HIS A 5 27.68 19.64 -42.43
C HIS A 5 27.57 20.47 -41.13
N VAL A 6 27.65 21.81 -41.23
CA VAL A 6 27.48 22.70 -40.06
C VAL A 6 26.04 22.66 -39.53
N ALA A 7 25.05 22.60 -40.44
CA ALA A 7 23.64 22.48 -40.06
C ALA A 7 23.32 21.14 -39.39
N LEU A 8 23.97 20.06 -39.81
CA LEU A 8 23.79 18.73 -39.24
C LEU A 8 24.38 18.62 -37.82
N CYS A 9 25.53 19.26 -37.55
CA CYS A 9 26.13 19.29 -36.21
C CYS A 9 25.35 20.15 -35.20
N LEU A 10 24.75 21.27 -35.64
CA LEU A 10 23.93 22.10 -34.74
C LEU A 10 22.59 21.41 -34.37
N ALA A 11 22.02 20.65 -35.31
CA ALA A 11 20.80 19.88 -35.07
C ALA A 11 21.01 18.71 -34.08
N THR A 12 22.18 18.08 -34.10
CA THR A 12 22.48 16.97 -33.17
C THR A 12 22.83 17.43 -31.76
N LEU A 13 23.36 18.63 -31.55
CA LEU A 13 23.56 19.17 -30.20
C LEU A 13 22.25 19.61 -29.54
N ALA A 14 21.28 20.11 -30.30
CA ALA A 14 20.00 20.57 -29.75
C ALA A 14 19.07 19.43 -29.29
N THR A 15 19.23 18.21 -29.82
CA THR A 15 18.43 17.05 -29.43
C THR A 15 18.91 16.37 -28.15
N PHE A 16 20.16 16.59 -27.72
CA PHE A 16 20.68 16.00 -26.48
C PHE A 16 20.19 16.67 -25.19
N VAL A 17 19.70 17.91 -25.24
CA VAL A 17 19.30 18.65 -24.03
C VAL A 17 17.87 18.29 -23.55
N ARG A 18 17.06 17.61 -24.37
CA ARG A 18 15.63 17.42 -24.08
C ARG A 18 15.25 16.14 -23.33
N SER A 19 16.20 15.26 -23.00
CA SER A 19 15.92 14.01 -22.26
C SER A 19 16.39 13.98 -20.80
N GLY A 20 16.97 15.08 -20.28
CA GLY A 20 17.62 15.05 -18.95
C GLY A 20 16.72 15.30 -17.73
N ALA A 21 15.47 15.75 -17.89
CA ALA A 21 14.68 16.26 -16.76
C ALA A 21 13.55 15.33 -16.27
N ALA A 22 13.23 14.24 -16.97
CA ALA A 22 12.10 13.38 -16.60
C ALA A 22 12.48 12.16 -15.72
N GLY A 23 13.73 11.70 -15.76
CA GLY A 23 14.12 10.48 -15.03
C GLY A 23 14.49 10.68 -13.55
N ILE A 24 14.80 11.91 -13.14
CA ILE A 24 15.23 12.24 -11.76
C ILE A 24 14.07 12.61 -10.83
N LEU A 25 12.81 12.39 -11.23
CA LEU A 25 11.64 12.52 -10.33
C LEU A 25 10.72 11.29 -10.40
N GLU A 26 11.27 10.11 -10.69
CA GLU A 26 10.51 8.84 -10.69
C GLU A 26 11.09 7.77 -9.74
N TRP A 27 12.20 8.08 -9.06
CA TRP A 27 12.90 7.20 -8.09
C TRP A 27 12.21 7.13 -6.71
N GLY A 28 10.95 7.58 -6.60
CA GLY A 28 10.13 7.48 -5.39
C GLY A 28 8.85 6.67 -5.55
N ARG A 29 8.57 6.11 -6.74
CA ARG A 29 7.29 5.43 -7.02
C ARG A 29 7.46 3.99 -7.47
N SER A 30 8.22 3.21 -6.71
CA SER A 30 8.11 1.75 -6.74
C SER A 30 8.01 1.22 -5.32
N ASN A 31 6.79 1.14 -4.80
CA ASN A 31 6.51 0.51 -3.50
C ASN A 31 6.31 -1.01 -3.62
N HIS A 32 6.61 -1.62 -4.78
CA HIS A 32 6.47 -3.06 -4.96
C HIS A 32 7.79 -3.77 -4.64
N ILE A 33 8.13 -3.84 -3.35
CA ILE A 33 9.14 -4.77 -2.87
C ILE A 33 8.43 -6.12 -2.70
N GLU A 34 8.61 -7.03 -3.65
CA GLU A 34 8.13 -8.42 -3.53
C GLU A 34 9.04 -9.18 -2.57
N VAL A 35 8.79 -8.97 -1.28
CA VAL A 35 9.43 -9.73 -0.21
C VAL A 35 8.65 -11.03 0.01
N ASN A 36 9.20 -12.16 -0.44
CA ASN A 36 8.70 -13.48 -0.08
C ASN A 36 9.07 -13.80 1.39
N ILE A 37 8.39 -13.15 2.32
CA ILE A 37 8.58 -13.34 3.77
C ILE A 37 7.76 -14.57 4.19
N PRO A 38 8.37 -15.64 4.74
CA PRO A 38 7.69 -16.87 5.12
C PRO A 38 6.51 -16.72 6.12
N TRP A 39 6.37 -15.56 6.76
CA TRP A 39 5.35 -15.24 7.77
C TRP A 39 4.22 -14.33 7.24
N LEU A 40 4.26 -13.96 5.95
CA LEU A 40 3.21 -13.16 5.34
C LEU A 40 2.04 -14.09 4.99
N PRO A 41 0.84 -13.91 5.57
CA PRO A 41 -0.27 -14.80 5.32
C PRO A 41 -0.71 -14.62 3.87
N PHE A 42 -0.90 -15.78 3.26
CA PHE A 42 -1.24 -16.03 1.88
C PHE A 42 -2.38 -15.13 1.42
N GLU A 43 -2.25 -14.62 0.19
CA GLU A 43 -3.12 -13.61 -0.43
C GLU A 43 -4.62 -13.95 -0.54
N ASN A 44 -5.09 -15.09 -0.02
CA ASN A 44 -6.42 -15.59 -0.30
C ASN A 44 -7.10 -16.29 0.90
N GLU A 45 -6.80 -15.88 2.14
CA GLU A 45 -7.56 -16.37 3.29
C GLU A 45 -8.68 -15.36 3.64
N THR A 46 -9.91 -15.85 3.75
CA THR A 46 -11.07 -15.05 4.17
C THR A 46 -11.69 -15.70 5.39
N ARG A 47 -11.99 -14.90 6.41
CA ARG A 47 -12.63 -15.35 7.64
C ARG A 47 -13.90 -14.56 7.90
N CYS A 48 -15.00 -15.28 8.18
CA CYS A 48 -16.30 -14.68 8.46
C CYS A 48 -16.62 -14.69 9.96
N TYR A 49 -17.27 -13.62 10.42
CA TYR A 49 -17.62 -13.35 11.81
C TYR A 49 -19.12 -13.10 11.93
N ASP A 50 -19.92 -14.13 11.63
CA ASP A 50 -21.38 -14.11 11.73
C ASP A 50 -21.98 -12.82 11.11
N GLU A 51 -22.73 -12.04 11.87
CA GLU A 51 -23.36 -10.79 11.42
C GLU A 51 -22.40 -9.62 11.15
N LEU A 52 -21.10 -9.71 11.52
CA LEU A 52 -20.09 -8.70 11.16
C LEU A 52 -19.57 -8.88 9.73
N GLY A 53 -19.93 -9.99 9.08
CA GLY A 53 -19.48 -10.31 7.74
C GLY A 53 -18.06 -10.89 7.70
N CYS A 54 -17.43 -10.82 6.53
CA CYS A 54 -16.17 -11.47 6.26
C CYS A 54 -15.04 -10.48 6.06
N LEU A 55 -13.87 -10.82 6.58
CA LEU A 55 -12.63 -10.09 6.39
C LEU A 55 -11.72 -10.90 5.47
N ASN A 56 -11.27 -10.27 4.41
CA ASN A 56 -10.21 -10.76 3.55
C ASN A 56 -8.93 -10.00 3.89
N ILE A 57 -7.92 -10.71 4.37
CA ILE A 57 -6.65 -10.10 4.76
C ILE A 57 -5.72 -10.07 3.55
N THR A 58 -5.77 -8.94 2.84
CA THR A 58 -4.88 -8.62 1.72
C THR A 58 -3.59 -7.95 2.20
N ARG A 59 -2.67 -7.67 1.25
CA ARG A 59 -1.45 -6.89 1.52
C ARG A 59 -1.72 -5.47 2.00
N ASP A 60 -2.87 -4.88 1.68
CA ASP A 60 -3.22 -3.51 2.07
C ASP A 60 -3.40 -3.36 3.59
N TRP A 61 -3.73 -4.46 4.27
CA TRP A 61 -3.81 -4.48 5.73
C TRP A 61 -2.41 -4.54 6.37
N TYR A 62 -1.40 -5.03 5.67
CA TYR A 62 -0.04 -5.16 6.19
C TYR A 62 0.74 -3.85 6.06
N HIS A 63 1.53 -3.50 7.07
CA HIS A 63 2.46 -2.39 6.98
C HIS A 63 3.78 -2.76 7.68
N LEU A 64 4.91 -2.68 6.97
CA LEU A 64 6.22 -3.11 7.49
C LEU A 64 6.54 -2.54 8.88
N ILE A 65 6.28 -1.24 9.10
CA ILE A 65 6.58 -0.54 10.36
C ILE A 65 5.41 -0.58 11.36
N TYR A 66 4.21 -0.16 10.96
CA TYR A 66 3.08 0.04 11.89
C TYR A 66 2.18 -1.19 12.10
N ARG A 67 2.20 -2.18 11.20
CA ARG A 67 1.42 -3.43 11.30
C ARG A 67 2.18 -4.62 10.68
N PRO A 68 3.30 -5.04 11.30
CA PRO A 68 4.19 -6.07 10.75
C PRO A 68 3.63 -7.50 10.84
N PHE A 69 2.52 -7.71 11.55
CA PHE A 69 1.86 -9.00 11.66
C PHE A 69 0.47 -8.92 11.06
N ASN A 70 0.24 -9.69 9.99
CA ASN A 70 -1.02 -9.63 9.24
C ASN A 70 -1.98 -10.74 9.65
N VAL A 71 -2.27 -10.87 10.94
CA VAL A 71 -3.13 -11.94 11.47
C VAL A 71 -4.61 -11.55 11.50
N PHE A 72 -5.49 -12.56 11.48
CA PHE A 72 -6.92 -12.37 11.67
C PHE A 72 -7.27 -11.89 13.08
N PRO A 73 -8.30 -11.02 13.21
CA PRO A 73 -8.89 -10.70 14.50
C PRO A 73 -9.37 -11.96 15.25
N LEU A 74 -9.43 -11.87 16.57
CA LEU A 74 -10.01 -12.91 17.41
C LEU A 74 -11.53 -13.01 17.17
N ALA A 75 -12.08 -14.19 17.42
CA ALA A 75 -13.52 -14.43 17.31
C ALA A 75 -14.30 -13.60 18.35
N ARG A 76 -15.56 -13.28 18.06
CA ARG A 76 -16.39 -12.43 18.93
C ARG A 76 -16.54 -13.02 20.33
N GLN A 77 -16.70 -14.34 20.43
CA GLN A 77 -16.83 -15.07 21.68
C GLN A 77 -15.57 -14.97 22.55
N VAL A 78 -14.41 -14.69 21.94
CA VAL A 78 -13.13 -14.53 22.62
C VAL A 78 -12.92 -13.08 23.08
N ILE A 79 -13.32 -12.10 22.26
CA ILE A 79 -13.20 -10.67 22.62
C ILE A 79 -14.27 -10.28 23.65
N ASP A 80 -15.46 -10.88 23.56
CA ASP A 80 -16.61 -10.62 24.44
C ASP A 80 -16.95 -9.12 24.56
N THR A 81 -17.16 -8.46 23.42
CA THR A 81 -17.55 -7.05 23.39
C THR A 81 -18.94 -6.87 24.00
N ARG A 82 -19.06 -6.04 25.04
CA ARG A 82 -20.33 -5.76 25.74
C ARG A 82 -20.75 -4.30 25.59
N PHE A 83 -22.04 -4.09 25.32
CA PHE A 83 -22.64 -2.75 25.27
C PHE A 83 -23.41 -2.50 26.57
N ILE A 84 -22.78 -1.80 27.52
CA ILE A 84 -23.38 -1.47 28.82
C ILE A 84 -24.00 -0.08 28.72
N LEU A 85 -25.33 0.00 28.78
CA LEU A 85 -26.08 1.24 28.64
C LEU A 85 -26.31 1.92 30.00
N TYR A 86 -25.71 3.09 30.18
CA TYR A 86 -25.99 3.98 31.32
C TYR A 86 -26.95 5.10 30.90
N THR A 87 -27.97 5.36 31.71
CA THR A 87 -28.92 6.45 31.47
C THR A 87 -29.17 7.24 32.75
N ARG A 88 -29.76 8.44 32.66
CA ARG A 88 -30.18 9.19 33.86
C ARG A 88 -31.16 8.40 34.75
N LYS A 89 -31.97 7.52 34.16
CA LYS A 89 -32.91 6.65 34.90
C LYS A 89 -32.22 5.41 35.48
N ASN A 90 -31.04 5.05 34.96
CA ASN A 90 -30.25 3.91 35.42
C ASN A 90 -28.75 4.27 35.42
N PRO A 91 -28.29 5.10 36.37
CA PRO A 91 -26.92 5.60 36.39
C PRO A 91 -25.90 4.63 37.00
N LEU A 92 -26.36 3.61 37.74
CA LEU A 92 -25.52 2.72 38.55
C LEU A 92 -25.73 1.23 38.23
N GLN A 93 -26.03 0.91 36.97
CA GLN A 93 -25.98 -0.49 36.55
C GLN A 93 -24.60 -1.13 36.83
#